data_AF-A0A4R8D6Z5-F1
#
_entry.id   AF-A0A4R8D6Z5-F1
#
_cell.length_a   1.000
_cell.length_b   1.000
_cell.length_c   1.000
_cell.angle_alpha   90.00
_cell.angle_beta   90.00
_cell.angle_gamma   90.00
#
_symmetry.space_group_name_H-M   'P 1'
#
loop_
_entity.id
_entity.type
_entity.pdbx_description
1 polymer ?
#
loop_
_entity_poly.entity_id
_entity_poly.type
_entity_poly.pdbx_seq_one_letter_code
_entity_poly.pdbx_strand_id
1 'polypeptide(L)'
;MIFTLAGLVIDGGRQLGARSRAIGYAQEAARVGAAAIQLNVAEAKIDTAKAAAAITEFCGQVRSNDPAVTACGPTTLTDKEVDIKVDIANKTTFLGLIGKQSLKASGTGQAHAEQGVEKADDSPTIPPIVVNPTTDGPGATIDTPRPPTIDLPCPTWTVGSPTPIWTLSPFPFPATCSPNVTPTPTPPETPSETPPTGEPSGPTSSSPPSGR
;
A
#
# COMPACT_ATOMS: atom_id res chain seq x y z
N MET A 1 17.92 -30.97 -28.99
CA MET A 1 16.63 -30.49 -28.44
C MET A 1 16.56 -30.56 -26.91
N ILE A 2 17.12 -31.59 -26.25
CA ILE A 2 17.12 -31.64 -24.78
C ILE A 2 17.96 -30.53 -24.13
N PHE A 3 19.16 -30.23 -24.66
CA PHE A 3 20.04 -29.18 -24.12
C PHE A 3 19.47 -27.77 -24.27
N THR A 4 18.71 -27.50 -25.34
CA THR A 4 17.98 -26.24 -25.54
C THR A 4 16.93 -26.03 -24.46
N LEU A 5 16.12 -27.04 -24.17
CA LEU A 5 15.06 -26.95 -23.14
C LEU A 5 15.66 -26.87 -21.73
N ALA A 6 16.65 -27.73 -21.42
CA ALA A 6 17.34 -27.69 -20.14
C ALA A 6 18.05 -26.35 -19.91
N GLY A 7 18.71 -25.81 -20.93
CA GLY A 7 19.36 -24.50 -20.85
C GLY A 7 18.39 -23.35 -20.70
N LEU A 8 17.24 -23.38 -21.37
CA LEU A 8 16.21 -22.35 -21.18
C LEU A 8 15.73 -22.30 -19.73
N VAL A 9 15.54 -23.46 -19.07
CA VAL A 9 15.09 -23.50 -17.67
C VAL A 9 16.20 -23.07 -16.71
N ILE A 10 17.39 -23.68 -16.83
CA ILE A 10 18.47 -23.48 -15.85
C ILE A 10 19.19 -22.14 -16.08
N ASP A 11 19.68 -21.90 -17.30
CA ASP A 11 20.36 -20.64 -17.61
C ASP A 11 19.36 -19.47 -17.64
N GLY A 12 18.10 -19.72 -18.05
CA GLY A 12 17.04 -18.69 -18.00
C GLY A 12 16.61 -18.31 -16.58
N GLY A 13 16.54 -19.27 -15.65
CA GLY A 13 16.28 -18.96 -14.23
C GLY A 13 17.39 -18.09 -13.63
N ARG A 14 18.66 -18.40 -13.92
CA ARG A 14 19.81 -17.56 -13.53
C ARG A 14 19.74 -16.18 -14.18
N GLN A 15 19.23 -16.10 -15.41
CA GLN A 15 19.07 -14.84 -16.13
C GLN A 15 18.02 -13.92 -15.50
N LEU A 16 16.90 -14.50 -15.05
CA LEU A 16 15.89 -13.75 -14.32
C LEU A 16 16.44 -13.19 -13.00
N GLY A 17 17.19 -14.02 -12.25
CA GLY A 17 17.87 -13.57 -11.03
C GLY A 17 18.90 -12.46 -11.29
N ALA A 18 19.62 -12.50 -12.42
CA ALA A 18 20.51 -11.40 -12.81
C ALA A 18 19.75 -10.11 -13.14
N ARG A 19 18.56 -10.19 -13.76
CA ARG A 19 17.73 -9.01 -14.00
C ARG A 19 17.29 -8.36 -12.69
N SER A 20 16.81 -9.15 -11.72
CA SER A 20 16.41 -8.62 -10.41
C SER A 20 17.59 -7.96 -9.66
N ARG A 21 18.77 -8.57 -9.70
CA ARG A 21 20.00 -7.97 -9.13
C ARG A 21 20.38 -6.67 -9.83
N ALA A 22 20.36 -6.64 -11.16
CA ALA A 22 20.70 -5.44 -11.92
C ALA A 22 19.77 -4.27 -11.58
N ILE A 23 18.47 -4.53 -11.40
CA ILE A 23 17.52 -3.50 -10.95
C ILE A 23 17.85 -3.03 -9.53
N GLY A 24 18.08 -3.96 -8.59
CA GLY A 24 18.43 -3.62 -7.22
C GLY A 24 19.71 -2.78 -7.11
N TYR A 25 20.76 -3.16 -7.83
CA TYR A 25 22.01 -2.37 -7.88
C TYR A 25 21.79 -0.99 -8.50
N ALA A 26 20.99 -0.89 -9.57
CA ALA A 26 20.72 0.39 -10.21
C ALA A 26 19.91 1.33 -9.30
N GLN A 27 18.89 0.80 -8.61
CA GLN A 27 18.08 1.57 -7.66
C GLN A 27 18.91 2.06 -6.47
N GLU A 28 19.77 1.20 -5.92
CA GLU A 28 20.60 1.60 -4.79
C GLU A 28 21.67 2.60 -5.19
N ALA A 29 22.31 2.41 -6.36
CA ALA A 29 23.23 3.39 -6.91
C ALA A 29 22.56 4.75 -7.15
N ALA A 30 21.30 4.76 -7.62
CA ALA A 30 20.54 6.00 -7.82
C ALA A 30 20.29 6.71 -6.48
N ARG A 31 19.92 5.96 -5.43
CA ARG A 31 19.74 6.50 -4.07
C ARG A 31 21.05 7.05 -3.49
N VAL A 32 22.17 6.34 -3.67
CA VAL A 32 23.50 6.80 -3.24
C VAL A 32 23.87 8.10 -3.94
N GLY A 33 23.60 8.22 -5.24
CA GLY A 33 23.80 9.45 -5.99
C GLY A 33 22.91 10.60 -5.51
N ALA A 34 21.61 10.34 -5.34
CA ALA A 34 20.64 11.34 -4.89
C ALA A 34 20.85 11.77 -3.43
N ALA A 35 21.50 10.98 -2.59
CA ALA A 35 21.83 11.35 -1.22
C ALA A 35 22.85 12.51 -1.12
N ALA A 36 23.57 12.82 -2.21
CA ALA A 36 24.51 13.93 -2.26
C ALA A 36 23.81 15.28 -2.46
N ILE A 37 23.10 15.77 -1.45
CA ILE A 37 22.32 17.02 -1.50
C ILE A 37 23.15 18.25 -1.11
N GLN A 38 22.99 19.35 -1.85
CA GLN A 38 23.43 20.70 -1.50
C GLN A 38 22.40 21.36 -0.57
N LEU A 39 22.76 21.55 0.70
CA LEU A 39 21.90 22.13 1.73
C LEU A 39 22.06 23.66 1.88
N ASN A 40 23.02 24.25 1.17
CA ASN A 40 23.39 25.67 1.25
C ASN A 40 22.66 26.55 0.23
N VAL A 41 21.63 26.02 -0.41
CA VAL A 41 20.79 26.68 -1.41
C VAL A 41 19.32 26.61 -0.98
N ALA A 42 18.50 27.55 -1.45
CA ALA A 42 17.08 27.61 -1.06
C ALA A 42 16.28 26.36 -1.47
N GLU A 43 16.71 25.70 -2.55
CA GLU A 43 16.09 24.48 -3.08
C GLU A 43 17.00 23.27 -2.87
N ALA A 44 16.45 22.12 -2.48
CA ALA A 44 17.23 20.88 -2.33
C ALA A 44 17.68 20.40 -3.72
N LYS A 45 18.98 20.53 -4.00
CA LYS A 45 19.60 20.15 -5.27
C LYS A 45 20.67 19.11 -5.08
N ILE A 46 20.80 18.21 -6.03
CA ILE A 46 21.85 17.21 -6.06
C ILE A 46 23.18 17.89 -6.43
N ASP A 47 24.20 17.67 -5.60
CA ASP A 47 25.59 18.00 -5.91
C ASP A 47 26.12 16.96 -6.90
N THR A 48 26.05 17.28 -8.19
CA THR A 48 26.43 16.35 -9.27
C THR A 48 27.88 15.86 -9.15
N ALA A 49 28.80 16.67 -8.62
CA ALA A 49 30.19 16.27 -8.43
C ALA A 49 30.34 15.23 -7.31
N LYS A 50 29.69 15.45 -6.16
CA LYS A 50 29.68 14.48 -5.05
C LYS A 50 28.88 13.23 -5.39
N ALA A 51 27.74 13.39 -6.07
CA ALA A 51 26.92 12.29 -6.56
C ALA A 51 27.73 11.38 -7.49
N ALA A 52 28.43 11.95 -8.47
CA ALA A 52 29.26 11.17 -9.41
C ALA A 52 30.36 10.37 -8.68
N ALA A 53 31.01 10.96 -7.68
CA ALA A 53 32.01 10.28 -6.87
C ALA A 53 31.39 9.11 -6.07
N ALA A 54 30.28 9.35 -5.38
CA ALA A 54 29.59 8.34 -4.58
C ALA A 54 29.07 7.18 -5.45
N ILE A 55 28.47 7.47 -6.61
CA ILE A 55 28.04 6.45 -7.58
C ILE A 55 29.23 5.64 -8.07
N THR A 56 30.34 6.30 -8.40
CA THR A 56 31.56 5.62 -8.90
C THR A 56 32.11 4.66 -7.86
N GLU A 57 32.15 5.07 -6.60
CA GLU A 57 32.61 4.23 -5.49
C GLU A 57 31.68 3.03 -5.27
N PHE A 58 30.37 3.27 -5.19
CA PHE A 58 29.38 2.19 -5.08
C PHE A 58 29.46 1.20 -6.25
N CYS A 59 29.50 1.69 -7.49
CA CYS A 59 29.68 0.85 -8.68
C CYS A 59 31.02 0.11 -8.70
N GLY A 60 32.07 0.66 -8.09
CA GLY A 60 33.34 -0.03 -7.86
C GLY A 60 33.18 -1.21 -6.90
N GLN A 61 32.51 -1.00 -5.77
CA GLN A 61 32.22 -2.05 -4.79
C GLN A 61 31.33 -3.15 -5.39
N VAL A 62 30.27 -2.79 -6.10
CA VAL A 62 29.37 -3.75 -6.77
C VAL A 62 30.15 -4.64 -7.75
N ARG A 63 31.00 -4.06 -8.60
CA ARG A 63 31.83 -4.85 -9.55
C ARG A 63 32.88 -5.73 -8.86
N SER A 64 33.34 -5.32 -7.68
CA SER A 64 34.30 -6.10 -6.90
C SER A 64 33.64 -7.30 -6.22
N ASN A 65 32.39 -7.15 -5.79
CA ASN A 65 31.61 -8.20 -5.11
C ASN A 65 30.85 -9.12 -6.08
N ASP A 66 30.44 -8.62 -7.25
CA ASP A 66 29.72 -9.38 -8.27
C ASP A 66 30.46 -9.31 -9.61
N PRO A 67 31.27 -10.33 -9.96
CA PRO A 67 32.05 -10.36 -11.19
C PRO A 67 31.20 -10.50 -12.46
N ALA A 68 29.89 -10.77 -12.34
CA ALA A 68 29.00 -10.79 -13.49
C ALA A 68 28.58 -9.38 -13.93
N VAL A 69 28.78 -8.35 -13.09
CA VAL A 69 28.47 -6.95 -13.43
C VAL A 69 29.53 -6.42 -14.40
N THR A 70 29.09 -6.12 -15.62
CA THR A 70 29.95 -5.63 -16.71
C THR A 70 29.92 -4.13 -16.89
N ALA A 71 28.82 -3.48 -16.50
CA ALA A 71 28.69 -2.02 -16.50
C ALA A 71 27.80 -1.57 -15.35
N CYS A 72 28.14 -0.43 -14.76
CA CYS A 72 27.38 0.25 -13.72
C CYS A 72 27.76 1.73 -13.80
N GLY A 73 26.77 2.61 -13.94
CA GLY A 73 27.02 4.04 -13.98
C GLY A 73 25.78 4.86 -14.35
N PRO A 74 25.88 6.19 -14.21
CA PRO A 74 24.77 7.08 -14.50
C PRO A 74 24.52 7.17 -16.02
N THR A 75 23.25 7.08 -16.41
CA THR A 75 22.76 7.47 -17.73
C THR A 75 22.30 8.92 -17.75
N THR A 76 21.79 9.40 -16.62
CA THR A 76 21.38 10.79 -16.39
C THR A 76 21.88 11.20 -15.01
N LEU A 77 22.50 12.37 -14.90
CA LEU A 77 22.90 12.95 -13.62
C LEU A 77 22.71 14.47 -13.70
N THR A 78 21.69 14.97 -13.03
CA THR A 78 21.33 16.38 -12.97
C THR A 78 21.22 16.84 -11.52
N ASP A 79 20.87 18.10 -11.31
CA ASP A 79 20.59 18.65 -9.99
C ASP A 79 19.25 18.19 -9.40
N LYS A 80 18.40 17.49 -10.16
CA LYS A 80 17.07 17.02 -9.75
C LYS A 80 16.88 15.52 -9.86
N GLU A 81 17.62 14.85 -10.73
CA GLU A 81 17.39 13.46 -11.10
C GLU A 81 18.71 12.72 -11.32
N VAL A 82 18.74 11.47 -10.86
CA VAL A 82 19.81 10.50 -11.07
C VAL A 82 19.22 9.24 -11.67
N ASP A 83 19.65 8.90 -12.88
CA ASP A 83 19.35 7.62 -13.52
C ASP A 83 20.60 6.78 -13.60
N ILE A 84 20.52 5.55 -13.12
CA ILE A 84 21.59 4.57 -13.20
C ILE A 84 21.16 3.41 -14.09
N LYS A 85 22.12 2.91 -14.88
CA LYS A 85 22.00 1.64 -15.60
C LYS A 85 23.07 0.67 -15.13
N VAL A 86 22.67 -0.57 -14.92
CA VAL A 86 23.55 -1.69 -14.58
C VAL A 86 23.34 -2.81 -15.59
N ASP A 87 24.44 -3.35 -16.12
CA ASP A 87 24.44 -4.49 -17.04
C ASP A 87 25.23 -5.65 -16.45
N ILE A 88 24.60 -6.82 -16.44
CA ILE A 88 25.15 -8.09 -15.95
C ILE A 88 25.27 -9.06 -17.13
N ALA A 89 26.40 -9.74 -17.27
CA ALA A 89 26.62 -10.79 -18.26
C ALA A 89 26.88 -12.13 -17.56
N ASN A 90 25.90 -13.02 -17.64
CA ASN A 90 26.04 -14.37 -17.10
C ASN A 90 26.58 -15.32 -18.16
N LYS A 91 27.59 -16.11 -17.80
CA LYS A 91 27.99 -17.29 -18.58
C LYS A 91 26.91 -18.36 -18.49
N THR A 92 26.54 -18.89 -19.64
CA THR A 92 25.58 -20.00 -19.78
C THR A 92 26.31 -21.34 -19.74
N THR A 93 25.70 -22.35 -19.14
CA THR A 93 26.27 -23.71 -19.13
C THR A 93 25.67 -24.55 -20.25
N PHE A 94 24.35 -24.70 -20.28
CA PHE A 94 23.67 -25.60 -21.22
C PHE A 94 23.39 -24.92 -22.56
N LEU A 95 22.98 -23.65 -22.53
CA LEU A 95 22.87 -22.85 -23.76
C LEU A 95 24.25 -22.60 -24.40
N GLY A 96 25.33 -22.69 -23.62
CA GLY A 96 26.71 -22.64 -24.10
C GLY A 96 27.04 -23.78 -25.08
N LEU A 97 26.53 -24.99 -24.82
CA LEU A 97 26.76 -26.17 -25.65
C LEU A 97 26.14 -26.07 -27.05
N ILE A 98 25.15 -25.18 -27.23
CA ILE A 98 24.51 -24.89 -28.51
C ILE A 98 24.95 -23.54 -29.10
N GLY A 99 26.05 -22.97 -28.59
CA GLY A 99 26.70 -21.78 -29.16
C GLY A 99 26.29 -20.44 -28.55
N LYS A 100 25.37 -20.39 -27.58
CA LYS A 100 25.05 -19.16 -26.84
C LYS A 100 25.85 -19.13 -25.54
N GLN A 101 27.03 -18.51 -25.53
CA GLN A 101 27.97 -18.58 -24.39
C GLN A 101 27.67 -17.61 -23.24
N SER A 102 26.87 -16.57 -23.48
CA SER A 102 26.52 -15.57 -22.47
C SER A 102 25.14 -14.97 -22.70
N LEU A 103 24.47 -14.61 -21.61
CA LEU A 103 23.22 -13.85 -21.62
C LEU A 103 23.41 -12.53 -20.87
N LYS A 104 22.85 -11.44 -21.43
CA LYS A 104 22.91 -10.10 -20.85
C LYS A 104 21.60 -9.74 -20.18
N ALA A 105 21.69 -9.28 -18.94
CA ALA A 105 20.58 -8.71 -18.18
C ALA A 105 20.91 -7.25 -17.89
N SER A 106 19.88 -6.41 -17.88
CA SER A 106 20.03 -5.00 -17.56
C SER A 106 18.94 -4.56 -16.59
N GLY A 107 19.30 -3.62 -15.72
CA GLY A 107 18.38 -2.92 -14.83
C GLY A 107 18.65 -1.43 -14.85
N THR A 108 17.60 -0.66 -14.59
CA THR A 108 17.65 0.80 -14.42
C THR A 108 17.06 1.16 -13.08
N GLY A 109 17.57 2.23 -12.49
CA GLY A 109 17.08 2.80 -11.24
C GLY A 109 17.12 4.31 -11.33
N GLN A 110 16.11 4.96 -10.77
CA GLN A 110 15.98 6.42 -10.78
C GLN A 110 15.78 6.93 -9.36
N ALA A 111 16.27 8.13 -9.08
CA ALA A 111 16.05 8.83 -7.84
C ALA A 111 15.98 10.35 -8.10
N HIS A 112 15.08 11.02 -7.41
CA HIS A 112 14.85 12.47 -7.54
C HIS A 112 15.12 13.19 -6.23
N ALA A 113 15.58 14.44 -6.32
CA ALA A 113 15.64 15.35 -5.19
C ALA A 113 14.29 16.08 -5.10
N GLU A 114 13.48 15.67 -4.14
CA GLU A 114 12.19 16.30 -3.83
C GLU A 114 12.32 17.09 -2.53
N GLN A 115 11.78 18.31 -2.50
CA GLN A 115 11.67 19.11 -1.29
C GLN A 115 10.21 19.15 -0.89
N GLY A 116 9.85 18.85 0.37
CA GLY A 116 8.47 18.62 0.82
C GLY A 116 7.36 19.47 0.15
N VAL A 117 6.91 20.56 0.77
CA VAL A 117 5.87 21.42 0.16
C VAL A 117 6.50 22.34 -0.88
N GLU A 118 6.54 21.92 -2.14
CA GLU A 118 7.00 22.74 -3.28
C GLU A 118 6.01 23.84 -3.67
N LYS A 119 4.76 23.72 -3.21
CA LYS A 119 3.65 24.64 -3.49
C LYS A 119 2.75 24.77 -2.27
N ALA A 120 2.69 25.95 -1.67
CA ALA A 120 1.77 26.22 -0.56
C ALA A 120 0.28 26.16 -0.97
N ASP A 121 -0.01 26.26 -2.27
CA ASP A 121 -1.37 26.39 -2.80
C ASP A 121 -2.09 25.06 -3.09
N ASP A 122 -1.40 23.91 -3.01
CA ASP A 122 -2.01 22.57 -3.17
C ASP A 122 -2.19 21.86 -1.82
N SER A 123 -2.03 22.57 -0.69
CA SER A 123 -2.47 22.05 0.59
C SER A 123 -3.97 21.70 0.48
N PRO A 124 -4.38 20.44 0.74
CA PRO A 124 -5.79 20.13 0.85
C PRO A 124 -6.38 21.12 1.85
N THR A 125 -7.34 21.94 1.42
CA THR A 125 -8.05 22.83 2.33
C THR A 125 -8.75 21.96 3.35
N ILE A 126 -8.08 21.73 4.49
CA ILE A 126 -8.67 21.02 5.61
C ILE A 126 -9.84 21.91 6.04
N PRO A 127 -11.10 21.44 5.93
CA PRO A 127 -12.22 22.23 6.44
C PRO A 127 -11.94 22.54 7.91
N PRO A 128 -12.29 23.75 8.39
CA PRO A 128 -12.02 24.12 9.77
C PRO A 128 -12.59 23.04 10.69
N ILE A 129 -11.77 22.57 11.63
CA ILE A 129 -12.23 21.68 12.68
C ILE A 129 -13.25 22.48 13.49
N VAL A 130 -14.53 22.21 13.25
CA VAL A 130 -15.61 22.76 14.07
C VAL A 130 -15.59 21.97 15.37
N VAL A 131 -14.90 22.49 16.38
CA VAL A 131 -15.05 22.01 17.74
C VAL A 131 -16.39 22.56 18.21
N ASN A 132 -17.43 21.73 18.23
CA ASN A 132 -18.63 22.05 18.99
C ASN A 132 -18.25 21.93 20.47
N PRO A 133 -18.16 23.03 21.24
CA PRO A 133 -17.96 22.92 22.67
C PRO A 133 -19.22 22.28 23.26
N THR A 134 -19.18 20.98 23.57
CA THR A 134 -20.16 20.41 24.48
C THR A 134 -19.99 21.13 25.81
N THR A 135 -21.08 21.72 26.32
CA THR A 135 -21.12 22.54 27.54
C THR A 135 -20.92 21.75 28.83
N ASP A 136 -20.38 20.54 28.78
CA ASP A 136 -20.07 19.78 29.99
C ASP A 136 -18.62 20.02 30.39
N GLY A 137 -18.45 20.62 31.56
CA GLY A 137 -17.18 21.07 32.12
C GLY A 137 -16.16 19.96 32.43
N PRO A 138 -15.10 20.28 33.20
CA PRO A 138 -13.98 19.37 33.42
C PRO A 138 -14.47 18.11 34.17
N GLY A 139 -14.46 16.95 33.50
CA GLY A 139 -14.88 15.66 34.06
C GLY A 139 -15.89 14.87 33.23
N ALA A 140 -16.37 15.39 32.10
CA ALA A 140 -17.24 14.65 31.20
C ALA A 140 -16.52 13.42 30.60
N THR A 141 -17.21 12.28 30.57
CA THR A 141 -16.72 11.07 29.91
C THR A 141 -16.47 11.36 28.44
N ILE A 142 -15.26 11.07 27.98
CA ILE A 142 -14.89 11.24 26.56
C ILE A 142 -15.68 10.20 25.78
N ASP A 143 -16.66 10.65 24.99
CA ASP A 143 -17.35 9.79 24.05
C ASP A 143 -16.33 9.37 22.99
N THR A 144 -16.04 8.08 22.91
CA THR A 144 -15.08 7.52 21.95
C THR A 144 -15.44 8.01 20.55
N PRO A 145 -14.47 8.42 19.71
CA PRO A 145 -14.77 8.88 18.35
C PRO A 145 -15.56 7.82 17.60
N ARG A 146 -16.86 8.03 17.45
CA ARG A 146 -17.70 7.19 16.62
C ARG A 146 -17.46 7.62 15.18
N PRO A 147 -17.10 6.70 14.28
CA PRO A 147 -16.95 7.05 12.87
C PRO A 147 -18.24 7.75 12.39
N PRO A 148 -18.14 8.77 11.51
CA PRO A 148 -19.32 9.45 11.00
C PRO A 148 -20.25 8.40 10.42
N THR A 149 -21.46 8.31 10.96
CA THR A 149 -22.47 7.41 10.41
C THR A 149 -22.95 8.11 9.14
N ILE A 150 -22.43 7.69 7.98
CA ILE A 150 -22.94 8.20 6.71
C ILE A 150 -24.37 7.68 6.61
N ASP A 151 -25.33 8.58 6.71
CA ASP A 151 -26.75 8.28 6.62
C ASP A 151 -27.09 8.15 5.12
N LEU A 152 -26.77 6.99 4.53
CA LEU A 152 -27.18 6.69 3.17
C LEU A 152 -28.65 6.28 3.19
N PRO A 153 -29.54 6.95 2.42
CA PRO A 153 -30.94 6.58 2.38
C PRO A 153 -31.06 5.16 1.79
N CYS A 154 -31.61 4.24 2.58
CA CYS A 154 -31.92 2.90 2.09
C CYS A 154 -33.03 2.98 1.04
N PRO A 155 -32.89 2.31 -0.10
CA PRO A 155 -34.00 2.16 -1.03
C PRO A 155 -35.09 1.30 -0.40
N THR A 156 -36.35 1.67 -0.59
CA THR A 156 -37.49 0.87 -0.15
C THR A 156 -37.76 -0.23 -1.16
N TRP A 157 -37.88 -1.48 -0.69
CA TRP A 157 -38.22 -2.62 -1.53
C TRP A 157 -38.98 -3.69 -0.73
N THR A 158 -39.72 -4.54 -1.44
CA THR A 158 -40.60 -5.55 -0.84
C THR A 158 -39.95 -6.93 -0.87
N VAL A 159 -40.12 -7.69 0.22
CA VAL A 159 -39.68 -9.09 0.32
C VAL A 159 -40.20 -9.90 -0.88
N GLY A 160 -39.30 -10.55 -1.63
CA GLY A 160 -39.62 -11.36 -2.82
C GLY A 160 -39.33 -10.67 -4.17
N SER A 161 -38.98 -9.39 -4.18
CA SER A 161 -38.50 -8.68 -5.38
C SER A 161 -36.96 -8.72 -5.50
N PRO A 162 -36.39 -8.57 -6.71
CA PRO A 162 -34.94 -8.45 -6.86
C PRO A 162 -34.42 -7.20 -6.13
N THR A 163 -33.25 -7.32 -5.50
CA THR A 163 -32.60 -6.20 -4.81
C THR A 163 -32.30 -5.06 -5.78
N PRO A 164 -32.47 -3.80 -5.35
CA PRO A 164 -32.22 -2.65 -6.21
C PRO A 164 -30.73 -2.52 -6.58
N ILE A 165 -30.45 -2.01 -7.78
CA ILE A 165 -29.09 -1.79 -8.27
C ILE A 165 -28.43 -0.67 -7.46
N TRP A 166 -27.25 -0.96 -6.92
CA TRP A 166 -26.48 0.00 -6.13
C TRP A 166 -25.55 0.83 -7.02
N THR A 167 -25.81 2.14 -7.12
CA THR A 167 -25.11 3.03 -8.06
C THR A 167 -23.95 3.82 -7.42
N LEU A 168 -23.74 3.69 -6.11
CA LEU A 168 -22.74 4.46 -5.36
C LEU A 168 -21.43 3.67 -5.22
N SER A 169 -20.62 3.63 -6.29
CA SER A 169 -19.24 3.10 -6.23
C SER A 169 -18.29 4.12 -5.59
N PRO A 170 -17.31 3.69 -4.77
CA PRO A 170 -16.89 2.30 -4.50
C PRO A 170 -17.56 1.66 -3.26
N PHE A 171 -18.62 2.25 -2.71
CA PHE A 171 -19.23 1.80 -1.46
C PHE A 171 -20.10 0.55 -1.68
N PRO A 172 -20.01 -0.50 -0.85
CA PRO A 172 -20.89 -1.65 -0.93
C PRO A 172 -22.31 -1.32 -0.40
N PHE A 173 -23.30 -2.10 -0.81
CA PHE A 173 -24.67 -1.97 -0.31
C PHE A 173 -24.71 -2.20 1.22
N PRO A 174 -25.31 -1.28 2.02
CA PRO A 174 -25.30 -1.41 3.48
C PRO A 174 -26.12 -2.62 3.92
N ALA A 175 -25.55 -3.49 4.77
CA ALA A 175 -26.27 -4.61 5.38
C ALA A 175 -27.40 -4.15 6.33
N THR A 176 -27.42 -2.87 6.71
CA THR A 176 -28.48 -2.26 7.53
C THR A 176 -29.77 -1.99 6.75
N CYS A 177 -29.73 -2.01 5.41
CA CYS A 177 -30.93 -1.80 4.59
C CYS A 177 -31.72 -3.11 4.45
N SER A 178 -32.91 -3.17 5.06
CA SER A 178 -33.79 -4.34 5.05
C SER A 178 -35.07 -4.05 4.24
N PRO A 179 -35.66 -5.04 3.55
CA PRO A 179 -36.94 -4.85 2.87
C PRO A 179 -38.06 -4.52 3.85
N ASN A 180 -39.07 -3.78 3.38
CA ASN A 180 -40.26 -3.55 4.17
C ASN A 180 -41.12 -4.82 4.21
N VAL A 181 -41.48 -5.26 5.41
CA VAL A 181 -42.52 -6.26 5.63
C VAL A 181 -43.83 -5.51 5.83
N THR A 182 -44.74 -5.60 4.85
CA THR A 182 -46.11 -5.11 5.05
C THR A 182 -46.79 -6.03 6.07
N PRO A 183 -47.20 -5.55 7.26
CA PRO A 183 -47.96 -6.38 8.18
C PRO A 183 -49.38 -6.61 7.64
N THR A 184 -49.81 -7.88 7.63
CA THR A 184 -51.21 -8.28 7.43
C THR A 184 -52.07 -7.62 8.52
N PRO A 185 -53.21 -6.97 8.21
CA PRO A 185 -54.01 -6.31 9.24
C PRO A 185 -54.72 -7.34 10.14
N THR A 186 -54.43 -7.27 11.45
CA THR A 186 -55.15 -8.02 12.51
C THR A 186 -56.15 -7.07 13.19
N PRO A 187 -57.37 -7.54 13.58
CA PRO A 187 -58.53 -6.69 13.91
C PRO A 187 -58.43 -5.94 15.25
N PRO A 188 -59.29 -4.93 15.50
CA PRO A 188 -59.15 -4.00 16.62
C PRO A 188 -59.60 -4.61 17.98
N GLU A 189 -58.77 -4.44 19.02
CA GLU A 189 -59.13 -4.74 20.41
C GLU A 189 -59.46 -3.47 21.21
N THR A 190 -60.54 -3.57 21.99
CA THR A 190 -61.12 -2.59 22.94
C THR A 190 -60.26 -2.47 24.21
N PRO A 191 -60.17 -1.30 24.89
CA PRO A 191 -59.11 -1.00 25.85
C PRO A 191 -59.48 -1.32 27.31
N SER A 192 -58.52 -1.69 28.16
CA SER A 192 -58.63 -1.58 29.63
C SER A 192 -57.27 -1.58 30.36
N GLU A 193 -57.05 -0.46 31.05
CA GLU A 193 -56.50 -0.26 32.41
C GLU A 193 -55.18 -0.91 32.87
N THR A 194 -54.16 -0.04 33.01
CA THR A 194 -53.31 0.30 34.19
C THR A 194 -52.82 -0.76 35.23
N PRO A 195 -51.68 -0.50 35.92
CA PRO A 195 -50.65 -1.45 36.40
C PRO A 195 -50.78 -1.61 37.96
N PRO A 196 -49.77 -1.90 38.83
CA PRO A 196 -48.34 -2.21 38.69
C PRO A 196 -47.84 -3.37 39.62
N THR A 197 -46.52 -3.45 39.83
CA THR A 197 -45.84 -3.91 41.06
C THR A 197 -45.17 -5.30 41.04
N GLY A 198 -43.88 -5.34 41.42
CA GLY A 198 -43.33 -6.42 42.24
C GLY A 198 -42.17 -7.24 41.65
N GLU A 199 -40.95 -6.96 42.13
CA GLU A 199 -39.78 -7.86 42.25
C GLU A 199 -40.12 -9.24 42.87
N PRO A 200 -39.14 -10.12 43.20
CA PRO A 200 -38.01 -10.68 42.45
C PRO A 200 -38.03 -12.23 42.55
N SER A 201 -37.33 -12.98 41.69
CA SER A 201 -36.99 -14.41 41.95
C SER A 201 -35.90 -14.92 41.00
N GLY A 202 -34.74 -15.31 41.54
CA GLY A 202 -33.86 -16.30 40.90
C GLY A 202 -34.35 -17.73 41.19
N PRO A 203 -33.54 -18.81 41.06
CA PRO A 203 -32.17 -18.89 40.54
C PRO A 203 -31.90 -20.14 39.63
N THR A 204 -30.61 -20.43 39.43
CA THR A 204 -29.94 -21.75 39.32
C THR A 204 -29.66 -22.45 37.99
N SER A 205 -28.43 -23.02 37.99
CA SER A 205 -27.90 -24.18 37.26
C SER A 205 -27.03 -23.82 36.04
N SER A 206 -25.78 -24.27 35.87
CA SER A 206 -24.89 -25.16 36.61
C SER A 206 -23.48 -25.08 35.96
N SER A 207 -22.41 -25.16 36.76
CA SER A 207 -21.04 -25.49 36.31
C SER A 207 -20.81 -27.01 36.50
N PRO A 208 -19.83 -27.69 35.86
CA PRO A 208 -18.41 -27.69 36.32
C PRO A 208 -17.38 -28.04 35.18
N PRO A 209 -16.13 -28.48 35.46
CA PRO A 209 -15.04 -27.84 36.21
C PRO A 209 -13.73 -27.73 35.40
N SER A 210 -12.89 -26.74 35.74
CA SER A 210 -11.50 -26.63 35.30
C SER A 210 -10.55 -27.26 36.33
N GLY A 211 -9.65 -28.12 35.85
CA GLY A 211 -8.65 -28.81 36.66
C GLY A 211 -7.33 -28.04 36.79
N ARG A 212 -6.81 -28.11 38.03
CA ARG A 212 -5.43 -27.90 38.53
C ARG A 212 -4.71 -26.58 38.29
#